data_AF-A0A3R8TI98-F1
#
_entry.id   AF-A0A3R8TI98-F1
#
_cell.length_a   1.000
_cell.length_b   1.000
_cell.length_c   1.000
_cell.angle_alpha   90.00
_cell.angle_beta   90.00
_cell.angle_gamma   90.00
#
_symmetry.space_group_name_H-M   'P 1'
#
loop_
_entity.id
_entity.type
_entity.pdbx_description
1 polymer ?
#
loop_
_entity_poly.entity_id
_entity_poly.type
_entity_poly.pdbx_seq_one_letter_code
_entity_poly.pdbx_strand_id
1 'polypeptide(L)'
;PFARSLLFGYVAQFLYEGDSPLAERRAAALSLDSRLLAELLGQAELRELLDAEVLTELERELQWLSEDRRVKDAEGVADLLRVLGPLTDAELAERGAEPQWAKDLAGARRTIKVRVAGADHWAAIEDAGRLRDALGTALPVGVPEAFTEPVKDPLGDLLARYARTHGPFTSATAAARFGLGTAVTEGALQRLAASGRVVQGEFHPAGIGQEWCDANVLRRLRRRSLAALRHELEPVPPPALAQFLPQWQHIGRGHSLRGIDGLVRAVEQLQGASVPASALEKLVLPSRVTNYTPAMLDELTAAGEIVWAGAGALPGKDGWVSLYLADAAPLLLP
;
A
#
# COMPACT_ATOMS: atom_id res chain seq x y z
N PRO A 1 -14.70 -7.65 27.64
CA PRO A 1 -14.94 -6.33 28.26
C PRO A 1 -13.81 -5.29 28.05
N PHE A 2 -13.08 -5.35 26.93
CA PHE A 2 -12.01 -4.40 26.57
C PHE A 2 -12.11 -4.00 25.09
N ALA A 3 -13.27 -3.45 24.69
CA ALA A 3 -13.46 -2.91 23.35
C ALA A 3 -14.52 -1.80 23.30
N ARG A 4 -14.67 -1.02 24.39
CA ARG A 4 -15.63 0.11 24.44
C ARG A 4 -14.95 1.48 24.25
N SER A 5 -13.62 1.55 24.30
CA SER A 5 -12.84 2.78 24.12
C SER A 5 -12.47 3.11 22.66
N LEU A 6 -12.73 2.20 21.71
CA LEU A 6 -12.45 2.41 20.28
C LEU A 6 -13.37 3.44 19.59
N LEU A 7 -14.34 4.04 20.31
CA LEU A 7 -15.26 5.04 19.77
C LEU A 7 -15.05 6.46 20.33
N PHE A 8 -14.11 6.68 21.25
CA PHE A 8 -13.84 8.01 21.82
C PHE A 8 -12.36 8.44 21.81
N GLY A 9 -11.45 7.66 21.22
CA GLY A 9 -10.03 8.03 21.09
C GLY A 9 -9.73 9.11 20.02
N TYR A 10 -10.71 9.47 19.19
CA TYR A 10 -10.44 10.20 17.95
C TYR A 10 -10.24 11.73 18.10
N VAL A 11 -10.55 12.32 19.27
CA VAL A 11 -10.19 13.72 19.56
C VAL A 11 -8.79 13.83 20.18
N ALA A 12 -8.31 12.77 20.84
CA ALA A 12 -6.96 12.72 21.41
C ALA A 12 -5.90 12.41 20.34
N GLN A 13 -6.24 11.61 19.31
CA GLN A 13 -5.27 11.17 18.28
C GLN A 13 -4.84 12.28 17.31
N PHE A 14 -5.64 13.34 17.17
CA PHE A 14 -5.27 14.56 16.43
C PHE A 14 -4.47 15.57 17.28
N LEU A 15 -4.46 15.43 18.61
CA LEU A 15 -3.68 16.29 19.50
C LEU A 15 -2.21 15.83 19.63
N TYR A 16 -1.90 14.62 19.14
CA TYR A 16 -0.58 13.96 19.23
C TYR A 16 -0.10 13.46 17.86
N GLU A 17 -0.23 14.28 16.81
CA GLU A 17 0.13 14.01 15.40
C GLU A 17 1.57 13.49 15.17
N GLY A 18 2.46 13.56 16.16
CA GLY A 18 3.88 13.20 16.05
C GLY A 18 4.28 11.77 16.47
N ASP A 19 3.47 11.04 17.25
CA ASP A 19 3.96 9.87 18.01
C ASP A 19 3.53 8.48 17.48
N SER A 20 2.78 8.41 16.36
CA SER A 20 2.33 7.13 15.80
C SER A 20 3.22 6.65 14.64
N PRO A 21 3.68 5.39 14.63
CA PRO A 21 4.41 4.80 13.49
C PRO A 21 3.62 4.93 12.18
N LEU A 22 4.31 5.24 11.08
CA LEU A 22 3.70 5.54 9.76
C LEU A 22 2.76 4.43 9.26
N ALA A 23 3.05 3.16 9.56
CA ALA A 23 2.23 2.03 9.15
C ALA A 23 0.85 2.00 9.82
N GLU A 24 0.78 2.30 11.11
CA GLU A 24 -0.50 2.38 11.84
C GLU A 24 -1.34 3.57 11.39
N ARG A 25 -0.68 4.71 11.11
CA ARG A 25 -1.32 5.89 10.49
C ARG A 25 -1.96 5.53 9.14
N ARG A 26 -1.23 4.78 8.30
CA ARG A 26 -1.70 4.37 6.97
C ARG A 26 -2.92 3.45 7.03
N ALA A 27 -2.88 2.44 7.90
CA ALA A 27 -3.97 1.48 8.03
C ALA A 27 -5.27 2.13 8.55
N ALA A 28 -5.16 3.08 9.49
CA ALA A 28 -6.31 3.82 10.01
C ALA A 28 -6.95 4.72 8.94
N ALA A 29 -6.14 5.47 8.18
CA ALA A 29 -6.63 6.35 7.13
C ALA A 29 -7.32 5.60 5.97
N LEU A 30 -6.81 4.41 5.59
CA LEU A 30 -7.43 3.56 4.55
C LEU A 30 -8.76 2.92 4.98
N SER A 31 -9.06 2.88 6.27
CA SER A 31 -10.28 2.27 6.82
C SER A 31 -11.52 3.18 6.85
N LEU A 32 -11.33 4.48 6.59
CA LEU A 32 -12.39 5.50 6.64
C LEU A 32 -13.19 5.60 5.32
N ASP A 33 -14.42 6.11 5.43
CA ASP A 33 -15.35 6.26 4.30
C ASP A 33 -14.94 7.42 3.36
N SER A 34 -15.12 7.23 2.06
CA SER A 34 -14.49 8.00 0.99
C SER A 34 -14.94 9.47 0.90
N ARG A 35 -16.13 9.79 1.40
CA ARG A 35 -16.66 11.16 1.43
C ARG A 35 -16.09 11.99 2.58
N LEU A 36 -15.93 11.38 3.76
CA LEU A 36 -15.37 12.04 4.94
C LEU A 36 -13.86 12.27 4.81
N LEU A 37 -13.13 11.33 4.20
CA LEU A 37 -11.70 11.49 3.93
C LEU A 37 -11.40 12.65 2.97
N ALA A 38 -12.20 12.80 1.91
CA ALA A 38 -12.00 13.87 0.92
C ALA A 38 -12.30 15.26 1.52
N GLU A 39 -13.22 15.34 2.48
CA GLU A 39 -13.52 16.57 3.23
C GLU A 39 -12.50 16.87 4.35
N LEU A 40 -11.84 15.85 4.92
CA LEU A 40 -10.97 16.00 6.10
C LEU A 40 -9.46 16.03 5.79
N LEU A 41 -8.96 15.31 4.79
CA LEU A 41 -7.51 15.20 4.48
C LEU A 41 -7.08 15.96 3.21
N GLY A 42 -8.04 16.46 2.44
CA GLY A 42 -7.76 16.94 1.08
C GLY A 42 -7.35 15.78 0.15
N GLN A 43 -7.40 16.01 -1.17
CA GLN A 43 -7.06 14.99 -2.17
C GLN A 43 -5.57 14.60 -2.22
N ALA A 44 -4.71 15.33 -1.49
CA ALA A 44 -3.25 15.27 -1.59
C ALA A 44 -2.58 14.14 -0.77
N GLU A 45 -3.25 13.57 0.24
CA GLU A 45 -2.61 12.61 1.15
C GLU A 45 -2.80 11.13 0.75
N LEU A 46 -3.56 10.85 -0.31
CA LEU A 46 -3.91 9.46 -0.65
C LEU A 46 -2.74 8.66 -1.20
N ARG A 47 -1.80 9.32 -1.89
CA ARG A 47 -0.56 8.74 -2.41
C ARG A 47 0.32 8.10 -1.32
N GLU A 48 0.30 8.65 -0.11
CA GLU A 48 1.13 8.18 1.01
C GLU A 48 0.58 6.92 1.67
N LEU A 49 -0.68 6.59 1.36
CA LEU A 49 -1.38 5.43 1.90
C LEU A 49 -1.31 4.21 0.98
N LEU A 50 -1.01 4.41 -0.30
CA LEU A 50 -1.01 3.36 -1.31
C LEU A 50 0.37 2.72 -1.43
N ASP A 51 0.39 1.39 -1.46
CA ASP A 51 1.60 0.61 -1.61
C ASP A 51 2.00 0.52 -3.10
N ALA A 52 3.25 0.85 -3.40
CA ALA A 52 3.77 0.92 -4.78
C ALA A 52 3.96 -0.47 -5.42
N GLU A 53 4.33 -1.48 -4.64
CA GLU A 53 4.48 -2.85 -5.13
C GLU A 53 3.11 -3.45 -5.45
N VAL A 54 2.14 -3.24 -4.56
CA VAL A 54 0.74 -3.65 -4.78
C VAL A 54 0.15 -2.96 -6.01
N LEU A 55 0.46 -1.68 -6.24
CA LEU A 55 0.03 -0.98 -7.45
C LEU A 55 0.63 -1.63 -8.71
N THR A 56 1.93 -1.86 -8.71
CA THR A 56 2.65 -2.46 -9.85
C THR A 56 2.10 -3.85 -10.19
N GLU A 57 1.87 -4.69 -9.17
CA GLU A 57 1.30 -6.03 -9.36
C GLU A 57 -0.14 -5.96 -9.91
N LEU A 58 -0.98 -5.07 -9.35
CA LEU A 58 -2.35 -4.88 -9.81
C LEU A 58 -2.38 -4.41 -11.28
N GLU A 59 -1.52 -3.49 -11.67
CA GLU A 59 -1.43 -3.03 -13.07
C GLU A 59 -1.06 -4.17 -14.02
N ARG A 60 -0.07 -5.00 -13.64
CA ARG A 60 0.29 -6.19 -14.43
C ARG A 60 -0.87 -7.17 -14.56
N GLU A 61 -1.64 -7.40 -13.51
CA GLU A 61 -2.85 -8.24 -13.57
C GLU A 61 -3.92 -7.66 -14.50
N LEU A 62 -4.21 -6.37 -14.37
CA LEU A 62 -5.21 -5.67 -15.17
C LEU A 62 -4.83 -5.67 -16.67
N GLN A 63 -3.54 -5.54 -16.96
CA GLN A 63 -2.97 -5.57 -18.30
C GLN A 63 -2.75 -6.98 -18.87
N TRP A 64 -3.05 -8.04 -18.10
CA TRP A 64 -2.79 -9.44 -18.48
C TRP A 64 -1.30 -9.72 -18.77
N LEU A 65 -0.41 -9.07 -18.02
CA LEU A 65 1.04 -9.28 -18.04
C LEU A 65 1.53 -10.21 -16.91
N SER A 66 0.60 -10.78 -16.14
CA SER A 66 0.90 -11.83 -15.17
C SER A 66 1.08 -13.18 -15.89
N GLU A 67 1.97 -14.02 -15.37
CA GLU A 67 2.25 -15.35 -15.94
C GLU A 67 0.96 -16.20 -16.07
N ASP A 68 0.07 -16.11 -15.08
CA ASP A 68 -1.22 -16.83 -15.08
C ASP A 68 -2.18 -16.39 -16.20
N ARG A 69 -2.00 -15.18 -16.76
CA ARG A 69 -2.87 -14.59 -17.78
C ARG A 69 -2.23 -14.46 -19.15
N ARG A 70 -1.04 -15.05 -19.36
CA ARG A 70 -0.42 -15.09 -20.69
C ARG A 70 -1.32 -15.83 -21.67
N VAL A 71 -1.44 -15.26 -22.86
CA VAL A 71 -2.25 -15.85 -23.93
C VAL A 71 -1.56 -17.09 -24.48
N LYS A 72 -2.36 -18.12 -24.79
CA LYS A 72 -1.88 -19.44 -25.24
C LYS A 72 -2.44 -19.86 -26.60
N ASP A 73 -3.46 -19.15 -27.09
CA ASP A 73 -4.14 -19.45 -28.35
C ASP A 73 -4.81 -18.20 -28.94
N ALA A 74 -5.40 -18.36 -30.13
CA ALA A 74 -6.12 -17.29 -30.81
C ALA A 74 -7.39 -16.84 -30.07
N GLU A 75 -8.06 -17.71 -29.31
CA GLU A 75 -9.24 -17.31 -28.53
C GLU A 75 -8.86 -16.36 -27.39
N GLY A 76 -7.74 -16.61 -26.72
CA GLY A 76 -7.20 -15.71 -25.72
C GLY A 76 -6.85 -14.34 -26.29
N VAL A 77 -6.39 -14.24 -27.55
CA VAL A 77 -6.19 -12.94 -28.23
C VAL A 77 -7.53 -12.22 -28.44
N ALA A 78 -8.58 -12.92 -28.86
CA ALA A 78 -9.89 -12.33 -29.05
C ALA A 78 -10.46 -11.79 -27.72
N ASP A 79 -10.34 -12.55 -26.63
CA ASP A 79 -10.74 -12.11 -25.29
C ASP A 79 -9.93 -10.92 -24.78
N LEU A 80 -8.63 -10.93 -25.05
CA LEU A 80 -7.73 -9.86 -24.65
C LEU A 80 -8.07 -8.55 -25.36
N LEU A 81 -8.35 -8.58 -26.67
CA LEU A 81 -8.82 -7.41 -27.43
C LEU A 81 -10.19 -6.92 -26.95
N ARG A 82 -11.09 -7.84 -26.57
CA ARG A 82 -12.40 -7.50 -26.01
C ARG A 82 -12.29 -6.80 -24.65
N VAL A 83 -11.34 -7.22 -23.81
CA VAL A 83 -11.16 -6.70 -22.45
C VAL A 83 -10.32 -5.41 -22.43
N LEU A 84 -9.15 -5.44 -23.06
CA LEU A 84 -8.17 -4.33 -23.05
C LEU A 84 -8.49 -3.27 -24.10
N GLY A 85 -9.15 -3.65 -25.19
CA GLY A 85 -9.36 -2.80 -26.36
C GLY A 85 -8.26 -2.93 -27.40
N PRO A 86 -8.10 -1.92 -28.28
CA PRO A 86 -7.15 -1.99 -29.38
C PRO A 86 -5.71 -2.10 -28.89
N LEU A 87 -4.93 -3.00 -29.50
CA LEU A 87 -3.53 -3.24 -29.17
C LEU A 87 -2.66 -3.36 -30.42
N THR A 88 -1.41 -2.94 -30.29
CA THR A 88 -0.39 -3.10 -31.34
C THR A 88 0.15 -4.53 -31.39
N ASP A 89 0.84 -4.90 -32.48
CA ASP A 89 1.54 -6.18 -32.59
C ASP A 89 2.55 -6.38 -31.44
N ALA A 90 3.25 -5.33 -31.02
CA ALA A 90 4.22 -5.39 -29.94
C ALA A 90 3.56 -5.66 -28.57
N GLU A 91 2.43 -4.99 -28.28
CA GLU A 91 1.66 -5.21 -27.05
C GLU A 91 1.06 -6.61 -26.99
N LEU A 92 0.60 -7.15 -28.13
CA LEU A 92 0.13 -8.53 -28.22
C LEU A 92 1.27 -9.52 -27.93
N ALA A 93 2.45 -9.31 -28.52
CA ALA A 93 3.62 -10.16 -28.30
C ALA A 93 4.09 -10.14 -26.83
N GLU A 94 4.05 -8.99 -26.17
CA GLU A 94 4.37 -8.85 -24.74
C GLU A 94 3.50 -9.75 -23.85
N ARG A 95 2.24 -9.96 -24.25
CA ARG A 95 1.25 -10.80 -23.56
C ARG A 95 1.28 -12.27 -24.01
N GLY A 96 2.28 -12.64 -24.81
CA GLY A 96 2.51 -14.01 -25.29
C GLY A 96 1.77 -14.38 -26.57
N ALA A 97 1.13 -13.44 -27.26
CA ALA A 97 0.43 -13.74 -28.50
C ALA A 97 1.40 -13.95 -29.67
N GLU A 98 1.16 -15.01 -30.45
CA GLU A 98 1.86 -15.20 -31.72
C GLU A 98 1.28 -14.25 -32.80
N PRO A 99 2.13 -13.67 -33.68
CA PRO A 99 1.66 -12.74 -34.72
C PRO A 99 0.62 -13.33 -35.69
N GLN A 100 0.59 -14.67 -35.82
CA GLN A 100 -0.35 -15.34 -36.71
C GLN A 100 -1.77 -15.36 -36.14
N TRP A 101 -1.94 -15.44 -34.82
CA TRP A 101 -3.26 -15.55 -34.19
C TRP A 101 -4.15 -14.33 -34.48
N ALA A 102 -3.59 -13.12 -34.40
CA ALA A 102 -4.34 -11.90 -34.74
C ALA A 102 -4.77 -11.87 -36.22
N LYS A 103 -3.92 -12.40 -37.12
CA LYS A 103 -4.20 -12.48 -38.57
C LYS A 103 -5.25 -13.54 -38.88
N ASP A 104 -5.20 -14.69 -38.20
CA ASP A 104 -6.17 -15.76 -38.36
C ASP A 104 -7.57 -15.28 -37.92
N LEU A 105 -7.65 -14.58 -36.79
CA LEU A 105 -8.89 -13.95 -36.33
C LEU A 105 -9.41 -12.90 -37.31
N ALA A 106 -8.52 -12.15 -37.97
CA ALA A 106 -8.91 -11.18 -38.98
C ALA A 106 -9.44 -11.86 -40.24
N GLY A 107 -8.81 -12.97 -40.66
CA GLY A 107 -9.31 -13.83 -41.73
C GLY A 107 -10.70 -14.41 -41.43
N ALA A 108 -10.96 -14.74 -40.16
CA ALA A 108 -12.26 -15.18 -39.66
C ALA A 108 -13.26 -14.02 -39.38
N ARG A 109 -12.90 -12.75 -39.68
CA ARG A 109 -13.71 -11.55 -39.45
C ARG A 109 -14.13 -11.32 -37.99
N ARG A 110 -13.27 -11.70 -37.04
CA ARG A 110 -13.46 -11.46 -35.60
C ARG A 110 -12.64 -10.30 -35.07
N THR A 111 -11.54 -9.98 -35.73
CA THR A 111 -10.70 -8.81 -35.44
C THR A 111 -10.55 -7.95 -36.67
N ILE A 112 -10.27 -6.68 -36.46
CA ILE A 112 -10.02 -5.68 -37.50
C ILE A 112 -8.70 -4.99 -37.23
N LYS A 113 -8.00 -4.61 -38.30
CA LYS A 113 -6.81 -3.78 -38.23
C LYS A 113 -7.19 -2.33 -38.49
N VAL A 114 -6.85 -1.45 -37.57
CA VAL A 114 -7.24 -0.04 -37.56
C VAL A 114 -6.07 0.86 -37.17
N ARG A 115 -6.09 2.13 -37.60
CA ARG A 115 -5.07 3.12 -37.19
C ARG A 115 -5.59 3.94 -36.00
N VAL A 116 -4.89 3.88 -34.88
CA VAL A 116 -5.17 4.69 -33.67
C VAL A 116 -3.89 5.44 -33.29
N ALA A 117 -4.00 6.74 -33.00
CA ALA A 117 -2.86 7.59 -32.65
C ALA A 117 -1.67 7.50 -33.62
N GLY A 118 -1.93 7.26 -34.91
CA GLY A 118 -0.87 7.12 -35.92
C GLY A 118 -0.18 5.75 -35.97
N ALA A 119 -0.56 4.78 -35.14
CA ALA A 119 -0.05 3.40 -35.17
C ALA A 119 -1.12 2.37 -35.52
N ASP A 120 -0.71 1.26 -36.12
CA ASP A 120 -1.59 0.14 -36.44
C ASP A 120 -1.92 -0.67 -35.18
N HIS A 121 -3.22 -0.89 -34.96
CA HIS A 121 -3.74 -1.68 -33.85
C HIS A 121 -4.70 -2.75 -34.37
N TRP A 122 -4.70 -3.89 -33.70
CA TRP A 122 -5.76 -4.89 -33.77
C TRP A 122 -6.84 -4.51 -32.78
N ALA A 123 -8.10 -4.59 -33.20
CA ALA A 123 -9.27 -4.41 -32.34
C ALA A 123 -10.28 -5.53 -32.60
N ALA A 124 -11.13 -5.81 -31.62
CA ALA A 124 -12.29 -6.67 -31.81
C ALA A 124 -13.25 -6.02 -32.82
N ILE A 125 -13.89 -6.82 -33.69
CA ILE A 125 -14.79 -6.27 -34.72
C ILE A 125 -15.99 -5.53 -34.11
N GLU A 126 -16.40 -5.94 -32.90
CA GLU A 126 -17.47 -5.33 -32.12
C GLU A 126 -17.13 -3.92 -31.61
N ASP A 127 -15.86 -3.50 -31.69
CA ASP A 127 -15.42 -2.14 -31.35
C ASP A 127 -15.45 -1.19 -32.54
N ALA A 128 -15.77 -1.66 -33.76
CA ALA A 128 -15.69 -0.87 -34.98
C ALA A 128 -16.46 0.46 -34.89
N GLY A 129 -17.75 0.43 -34.54
CA GLY A 129 -18.56 1.63 -34.36
C GLY A 129 -18.00 2.57 -33.29
N ARG A 130 -17.56 2.01 -32.14
CA ARG A 130 -16.98 2.82 -31.04
C ARG A 130 -15.72 3.55 -31.49
N LEU A 131 -14.82 2.88 -32.21
CA LEU A 131 -13.56 3.47 -32.67
C LEU A 131 -13.77 4.52 -33.77
N ARG A 132 -14.68 4.24 -34.71
CA ARG A 132 -15.08 5.21 -35.74
C ARG A 132 -15.66 6.47 -35.11
N ASP A 133 -16.62 6.31 -34.20
CA ASP A 133 -17.38 7.44 -33.67
C ASP A 133 -16.61 8.23 -32.61
N ALA A 134 -15.74 7.57 -31.83
CA ALA A 134 -14.92 8.25 -30.82
C ALA A 134 -13.65 8.89 -31.38
N LEU A 135 -12.98 8.22 -32.32
CA LEU A 135 -11.62 8.59 -32.76
C LEU A 135 -11.57 9.03 -34.24
N GLY A 136 -12.67 8.90 -34.99
CA GLY A 136 -12.67 9.14 -36.43
C GLY A 136 -11.90 8.08 -37.22
N THR A 137 -11.69 6.90 -36.64
CA THR A 137 -10.86 5.86 -37.26
C THR A 137 -11.51 5.27 -38.51
N ALA A 138 -10.74 5.21 -39.60
CA ALA A 138 -11.16 4.55 -40.84
C ALA A 138 -11.27 3.03 -40.62
N LEU A 139 -12.45 2.47 -40.90
CA LEU A 139 -12.72 1.04 -40.78
C LEU A 139 -12.36 0.30 -42.08
N PRO A 140 -11.84 -0.94 -42.00
CA PRO A 140 -11.60 -1.76 -43.17
C PRO A 140 -12.92 -2.16 -43.86
N VAL A 141 -12.84 -2.51 -45.14
CA VAL A 141 -13.99 -3.01 -45.90
C VAL A 141 -14.47 -4.35 -45.35
N GLY A 142 -15.79 -4.57 -45.34
CA GLY A 142 -16.41 -5.83 -44.94
C GLY A 142 -16.81 -5.96 -43.47
N VAL A 143 -16.77 -4.86 -42.69
CA VAL A 143 -17.37 -4.81 -41.35
C VAL A 143 -18.91 -4.81 -41.48
N PRO A 144 -19.64 -5.76 -40.86
CA PRO A 144 -21.10 -5.77 -40.84
C PRO A 144 -21.72 -4.52 -40.22
N GLU A 145 -22.86 -4.08 -40.77
CA GLU A 145 -23.56 -2.87 -40.32
C GLU A 145 -23.94 -2.91 -38.82
N ALA A 146 -24.29 -4.09 -38.31
CA ALA A 146 -24.61 -4.32 -36.90
C ALA A 146 -23.47 -3.91 -35.94
N PHE A 147 -22.21 -3.96 -36.37
CA PHE A 147 -21.06 -3.52 -35.54
C PHE A 147 -20.70 -2.05 -35.73
N THR A 148 -21.44 -1.35 -36.58
CA THR A 148 -21.24 0.07 -36.88
C THR A 148 -22.41 0.94 -36.41
N GLU A 149 -23.38 0.36 -35.69
CA GLU A 149 -24.47 1.10 -35.07
C GLU A 149 -23.93 2.10 -34.04
N PRO A 150 -24.44 3.35 -34.02
CA PRO A 150 -23.95 4.37 -33.10
C PRO A 150 -24.17 3.99 -31.64
N VAL A 151 -23.14 4.17 -30.83
CA VAL A 151 -23.21 4.00 -29.36
C VAL A 151 -23.44 5.36 -28.70
N LYS A 152 -24.11 5.38 -27.54
CA LYS A 152 -24.49 6.61 -26.84
C LYS A 152 -23.31 7.51 -26.43
N ASP A 153 -22.24 6.93 -25.89
CA ASP A 153 -21.03 7.67 -25.50
C ASP A 153 -19.76 6.87 -25.88
N PRO A 154 -19.36 6.88 -27.17
CA PRO A 154 -18.24 6.11 -27.67
C PRO A 154 -16.92 6.45 -26.97
N LEU A 155 -16.67 7.75 -26.75
CA LEU A 155 -15.46 8.24 -26.09
C LEU A 155 -15.44 7.87 -24.61
N GLY A 156 -16.56 8.09 -23.90
CA GLY A 156 -16.68 7.71 -22.49
C GLY A 156 -16.50 6.20 -22.28
N ASP A 157 -16.99 5.38 -23.20
CA ASP A 157 -16.81 3.92 -23.12
C ASP A 157 -15.37 3.47 -23.36
N LEU A 158 -14.65 4.10 -24.31
CA LEU A 158 -13.21 3.84 -24.51
C LEU A 158 -12.39 4.25 -23.29
N LEU A 159 -12.59 5.46 -22.77
CA LEU A 159 -11.85 5.96 -21.61
C LEU A 159 -12.20 5.18 -20.34
N ALA A 160 -13.45 4.77 -20.17
CA ALA A 160 -13.82 3.95 -19.03
C ALA A 160 -13.34 2.50 -19.16
N ARG A 161 -13.18 1.97 -20.38
CA ARG A 161 -12.46 0.70 -20.56
C ARG A 161 -11.00 0.86 -20.19
N TYR A 162 -10.34 1.91 -20.70
CA TYR A 162 -8.95 2.24 -20.39
C TYR A 162 -8.74 2.35 -18.87
N ALA A 163 -9.61 3.08 -18.16
CA ALA A 163 -9.51 3.24 -16.71
C ALA A 163 -9.67 1.93 -15.92
N ARG A 164 -10.44 0.95 -16.43
CA ARG A 164 -10.63 -0.35 -15.77
C ARG A 164 -9.46 -1.31 -15.97
N THR A 165 -8.61 -1.05 -16.95
CA THR A 165 -7.49 -1.92 -17.32
C THR A 165 -6.13 -1.33 -16.94
N HIS A 166 -6.09 -0.06 -16.52
CA HIS A 166 -4.88 0.62 -16.07
C HIS A 166 -5.01 1.02 -14.59
N GLY A 167 -3.88 1.26 -13.93
CA GLY A 167 -3.86 1.93 -12.64
C GLY A 167 -4.10 3.44 -12.81
N PRO A 168 -3.71 4.26 -11.84
CA PRO A 168 -3.81 5.72 -11.94
C PRO A 168 -3.09 6.26 -13.19
N PHE A 169 -3.74 7.16 -13.92
CA PHE A 169 -3.19 7.74 -15.14
C PHE A 169 -3.54 9.23 -15.28
N THR A 170 -2.75 9.96 -16.07
CA THR A 170 -3.02 11.37 -16.38
C THR A 170 -3.87 11.51 -17.66
N SER A 171 -4.58 12.63 -17.79
CA SER A 171 -5.31 12.96 -19.02
C SER A 171 -4.39 13.01 -20.25
N ALA A 172 -3.13 13.41 -20.08
CA ALA A 172 -2.14 13.41 -21.15
C ALA A 172 -1.80 12.00 -21.63
N THR A 173 -1.62 11.05 -20.70
CA THR A 173 -1.33 9.65 -21.04
C THR A 173 -2.49 9.01 -21.80
N ALA A 174 -3.74 9.19 -21.32
CA ALA A 174 -4.92 8.66 -22.00
C ALA A 174 -5.14 9.32 -23.38
N ALA A 175 -4.91 10.64 -23.47
CA ALA A 175 -5.02 11.37 -24.73
C ALA A 175 -3.99 10.87 -25.76
N ALA A 176 -2.74 10.66 -25.34
CA ALA A 176 -1.69 10.12 -26.19
C ALA A 176 -2.02 8.70 -26.69
N ARG A 177 -2.56 7.84 -25.83
CA ARG A 177 -2.96 6.46 -26.21
C ARG A 177 -3.95 6.43 -27.38
N PHE A 178 -4.92 7.34 -27.37
CA PHE A 178 -6.00 7.36 -28.36
C PHE A 178 -5.81 8.40 -29.47
N GLY A 179 -4.78 9.23 -29.41
CA GLY A 179 -4.53 10.31 -30.37
C GLY A 179 -5.52 11.46 -30.24
N LEU A 180 -6.02 11.71 -29.03
CA LEU A 180 -7.01 12.72 -28.71
C LEU A 180 -6.37 14.02 -28.20
N GLY A 181 -7.11 15.11 -28.25
CA GLY A 181 -6.75 16.33 -27.53
C GLY A 181 -6.86 16.13 -26.02
N THR A 182 -5.90 16.65 -25.26
CA THR A 182 -5.89 16.56 -23.78
C THR A 182 -7.15 17.17 -23.17
N ALA A 183 -7.59 18.33 -23.65
CA ALA A 183 -8.81 19.00 -23.17
C ALA A 183 -10.11 18.19 -23.45
N VAL A 184 -10.18 17.48 -24.58
CA VAL A 184 -11.32 16.63 -24.93
C VAL A 184 -11.36 15.40 -24.01
N THR A 185 -10.19 14.81 -23.76
CA THR A 185 -10.01 13.66 -22.88
C THR A 185 -10.37 14.02 -21.44
N GLU A 186 -9.84 15.14 -20.95
CA GLU A 186 -10.13 15.72 -19.64
C GLU A 186 -11.65 15.94 -19.44
N GLY A 187 -12.32 16.61 -20.39
CA GLY A 187 -13.76 16.84 -20.30
C GLY A 187 -14.60 15.55 -20.31
N ALA A 188 -14.14 14.49 -20.99
CA ALA A 188 -14.79 13.19 -20.93
C ALA A 188 -14.56 12.46 -19.61
N LEU A 189 -13.34 12.53 -19.05
CA LEU A 189 -13.00 11.98 -17.74
C LEU A 189 -13.78 12.69 -16.62
N GLN A 190 -13.98 14.01 -16.71
CA GLN A 190 -14.82 14.77 -15.78
C GLN A 190 -16.29 14.29 -15.80
N ARG A 191 -16.86 13.99 -16.99
CA ARG A 191 -18.21 13.40 -17.07
C ARG A 191 -18.26 12.00 -16.45
N LEU A 192 -17.24 11.18 -16.67
CA LEU A 192 -17.13 9.86 -16.05
C LEU A 192 -17.00 9.99 -14.51
N ALA A 193 -16.30 10.99 -14.02
CA ALA A 193 -16.16 11.26 -12.59
C ALA A 193 -17.48 11.74 -11.97
N ALA A 194 -18.22 12.60 -12.65
CA ALA A 194 -19.57 13.00 -12.24
C ALA A 194 -20.53 11.79 -12.13
N SER A 195 -20.34 10.77 -12.96
CA SER A 195 -21.09 9.51 -12.88
C SER A 195 -20.53 8.50 -11.85
N GLY A 196 -19.44 8.81 -11.18
CA GLY A 196 -18.78 7.94 -10.19
C GLY A 196 -18.03 6.74 -10.77
N ARG A 197 -17.80 6.70 -12.09
CA ARG A 197 -17.05 5.60 -12.76
C ARG A 197 -15.55 5.73 -12.54
N VAL A 198 -15.03 6.96 -12.60
CA VAL A 198 -13.64 7.28 -12.29
C VAL A 198 -13.57 8.27 -11.13
N VAL A 199 -12.43 8.33 -10.47
CA VAL A 199 -12.15 9.25 -9.37
C VAL A 199 -10.93 10.06 -9.75
N GLN A 200 -10.96 11.35 -9.43
CA GLN A 200 -9.85 12.29 -9.59
C GLN A 200 -9.08 12.41 -8.26
N GLY A 201 -7.76 12.46 -8.31
CA GLY A 201 -6.91 12.64 -7.14
C GLY A 201 -5.44 12.32 -7.42
N GLU A 202 -4.62 12.35 -6.39
CA GLU A 202 -3.20 11.96 -6.46
C GLU A 202 -3.07 10.52 -5.92
N PHE A 203 -2.81 9.55 -6.78
CA PHE A 203 -2.86 8.13 -6.40
C PHE A 203 -1.52 7.41 -6.56
N HIS A 204 -0.78 7.69 -7.64
CA HIS A 204 0.48 7.04 -7.90
C HIS A 204 1.55 7.53 -6.89
N PRO A 205 2.21 6.65 -6.11
CA PRO A 205 3.14 7.07 -5.06
C PRO A 205 4.30 7.94 -5.54
N ALA A 206 4.75 7.70 -6.78
CA ALA A 206 5.79 8.49 -7.47
C ALA A 206 5.23 9.46 -8.54
N GLY A 207 3.91 9.59 -8.64
CA GLY A 207 3.26 10.48 -9.61
C GLY A 207 3.34 11.94 -9.20
N ILE A 208 3.12 12.83 -10.15
CA ILE A 208 3.03 14.27 -9.92
C ILE A 208 1.75 14.79 -10.58
N GLY A 209 0.93 15.49 -9.78
CA GLY A 209 -0.29 16.14 -10.25
C GLY A 209 -1.52 15.24 -10.20
N GLN A 210 -2.62 15.76 -10.75
CA GLN A 210 -3.90 15.07 -10.72
C GLN A 210 -3.95 13.90 -11.71
N GLU A 211 -4.46 12.79 -11.21
CA GLU A 211 -4.63 11.54 -11.92
C GLU A 211 -6.09 11.09 -11.86
N TRP A 212 -6.39 10.12 -12.72
CA TRP A 212 -7.67 9.45 -12.82
C TRP A 212 -7.50 7.97 -12.54
N CYS A 213 -8.43 7.40 -11.79
CA CYS A 213 -8.47 5.96 -11.56
C CYS A 213 -9.91 5.45 -11.58
N ASP A 214 -10.15 4.25 -12.11
CA ASP A 214 -11.48 3.62 -12.01
C ASP A 214 -11.83 3.35 -10.54
N ALA A 215 -13.09 3.58 -10.18
CA ALA A 215 -13.54 3.48 -8.79
C ALA A 215 -13.46 2.04 -8.23
N ASN A 216 -13.56 1.01 -9.06
CA ASN A 216 -13.36 -0.39 -8.64
C ASN A 216 -11.88 -0.72 -8.54
N VAL A 217 -11.06 -0.25 -9.47
CA VAL A 217 -9.59 -0.43 -9.45
C VAL A 217 -9.01 0.19 -8.18
N LEU A 218 -9.36 1.44 -7.88
CA LEU A 218 -8.94 2.12 -6.65
C LEU A 218 -9.40 1.37 -5.38
N ARG A 219 -10.62 0.81 -5.36
CA ARG A 219 -11.10 -0.01 -4.24
C ARG A 219 -10.30 -1.31 -4.07
N ARG A 220 -9.93 -1.97 -5.18
CA ARG A 220 -9.09 -3.17 -5.13
C ARG A 220 -7.69 -2.84 -4.63
N LEU A 221 -7.10 -1.77 -5.15
CA LEU A 221 -5.79 -1.27 -4.75
C LEU A 221 -5.76 -0.99 -3.24
N ARG A 222 -6.68 -0.17 -2.74
CA ARG A 222 -6.80 0.14 -1.30
C ARG A 222 -6.92 -1.11 -0.43
N ARG A 223 -7.78 -2.06 -0.82
CA ARG A 223 -7.97 -3.30 -0.06
C ARG A 223 -6.69 -4.13 0.01
N ARG A 224 -5.95 -4.24 -1.09
CA ARG A 224 -4.70 -5.00 -1.14
C ARG A 224 -3.58 -4.28 -0.39
N SER A 225 -3.43 -2.97 -0.53
CA SER A 225 -2.46 -2.19 0.25
C SER A 225 -2.75 -2.27 1.76
N LEU A 226 -4.03 -2.23 2.16
CA LEU A 226 -4.40 -2.46 3.56
C LEU A 226 -4.11 -3.88 4.02
N ALA A 227 -4.31 -4.89 3.16
CA ALA A 227 -3.99 -6.28 3.49
C ALA A 227 -2.49 -6.49 3.67
N ALA A 228 -1.66 -5.89 2.80
CA ALA A 228 -0.20 -5.90 2.93
C ALA A 228 0.25 -5.28 4.25
N LEU A 229 -0.24 -4.08 4.59
CA LEU A 229 0.04 -3.42 5.87
C LEU A 229 -0.44 -4.24 7.08
N ARG A 230 -1.59 -4.91 6.98
CA ARG A 230 -2.09 -5.79 8.06
C ARG A 230 -1.27 -7.05 8.23
N HIS A 231 -0.70 -7.58 7.14
CA HIS A 231 0.19 -8.72 7.20
C HIS A 231 1.51 -8.36 7.91
N GLU A 232 1.98 -7.12 7.79
CA GLU A 232 3.11 -6.62 8.58
C GLU A 232 2.78 -6.49 10.09
N LEU A 233 1.49 -6.40 10.44
CA LEU A 233 0.98 -6.19 11.80
C LEU A 233 0.24 -7.42 12.36
N GLU A 234 0.48 -8.61 11.82
CA GLU A 234 -0.30 -9.80 12.18
C GLU A 234 -0.11 -10.19 13.67
N PRO A 235 -1.20 -10.40 14.43
CA PRO A 235 -1.10 -10.79 15.84
C PRO A 235 -0.39 -12.14 15.98
N VAL A 236 0.71 -12.14 16.72
CA VAL A 236 1.45 -13.37 17.03
C VAL A 236 0.68 -14.20 18.06
N PRO A 237 0.67 -15.55 17.92
CA PRO A 237 0.01 -16.40 18.90
C PRO A 237 0.74 -16.29 20.27
N PRO A 238 0.05 -16.44 21.42
CA PRO A 238 0.66 -16.30 22.74
C PRO A 238 1.96 -17.10 22.96
N PRO A 239 2.12 -18.32 22.40
CA PRO A 239 3.39 -19.05 22.49
C PRO A 239 4.58 -18.35 21.84
N ALA A 240 4.37 -17.59 20.75
CA ALA A 240 5.44 -16.85 20.09
C ALA A 240 5.91 -15.68 20.96
N LEU A 241 4.98 -14.93 21.58
CA LEU A 241 5.32 -13.89 22.54
C LEU A 241 6.07 -14.46 23.75
N ALA A 242 5.63 -15.63 24.26
CA ALA A 242 6.28 -16.30 25.39
C ALA A 242 7.73 -16.75 25.07
N GLN A 243 8.03 -17.07 23.80
CA GLN A 243 9.39 -17.39 23.36
C GLN A 243 10.25 -16.14 23.14
N PHE A 244 9.66 -15.09 22.56
CA PHE A 244 10.34 -13.84 22.25
C PHE A 244 10.71 -13.04 23.51
N LEU A 245 9.75 -12.86 24.44
CA LEU A 245 9.88 -11.90 25.53
C LEU A 245 11.10 -12.17 26.45
N PRO A 246 11.42 -13.41 26.86
CA PRO A 246 12.63 -13.68 27.63
C PRO A 246 13.91 -13.34 26.86
N GLN A 247 13.96 -13.65 25.56
CA GLN A 247 15.14 -13.37 24.72
C GLN A 247 15.35 -11.86 24.56
N TRP A 248 14.27 -11.13 24.30
CA TRP A 248 14.27 -9.67 24.19
C TRP A 248 14.66 -9.00 25.52
N GLN A 249 14.23 -9.57 26.64
CA GLN A 249 14.62 -9.12 27.98
C GLN A 249 16.00 -9.64 28.43
N HIS A 250 16.75 -10.31 27.55
CA HIS A 250 18.06 -10.90 27.84
C HIS A 250 18.07 -11.94 28.98
N ILE A 251 16.94 -12.59 29.22
CA ILE A 251 16.75 -13.63 30.25
C ILE A 251 16.94 -15.01 29.62
N GLY A 252 17.85 -15.80 30.17
CA GLY A 252 18.07 -17.19 29.78
C GLY A 252 19.42 -17.47 29.11
N ARG A 253 19.73 -18.75 28.93
CA ARG A 253 21.03 -19.19 28.39
C ARG A 253 21.13 -18.84 26.90
N GLY A 254 22.20 -18.14 26.52
CA GLY A 254 22.49 -17.76 25.12
C GLY A 254 22.16 -16.30 24.76
N HIS A 255 21.35 -15.62 25.57
CA HIS A 255 20.94 -14.21 25.34
C HIS A 255 21.38 -13.25 26.46
N SER A 256 22.02 -13.79 27.49
CA SER A 256 22.53 -13.03 28.62
C SER A 256 23.70 -12.12 28.19
N LEU A 257 23.61 -10.87 28.60
CA LEU A 257 24.61 -9.84 28.40
C LEU A 257 25.83 -10.07 29.31
N ARG A 258 26.93 -9.37 29.07
CA ARG A 258 28.19 -9.52 29.82
C ARG A 258 28.88 -8.18 30.04
N GLY A 259 29.53 -8.03 31.19
CA GLY A 259 30.32 -6.85 31.53
C GLY A 259 29.49 -5.57 31.68
N ILE A 260 30.19 -4.44 31.73
CA ILE A 260 29.63 -3.11 31.96
C ILE A 260 28.71 -2.68 30.80
N ASP A 261 29.15 -2.84 29.55
CA ASP A 261 28.30 -2.55 28.38
C ASP A 261 27.00 -3.38 28.37
N GLY A 262 27.08 -4.63 28.83
CA GLY A 262 25.93 -5.48 29.01
C GLY A 262 24.98 -4.99 30.11
N LEU A 263 25.51 -4.40 31.18
CA LEU A 263 24.70 -3.80 32.23
C LEU A 263 23.99 -2.53 31.73
N VAL A 264 24.68 -1.67 30.97
CA VAL A 264 24.06 -0.48 30.34
C VAL A 264 22.88 -0.89 29.46
N ARG A 265 23.05 -1.89 28.58
CA ARG A 265 21.96 -2.42 27.74
C ARG A 265 20.82 -3.04 28.55
N ALA A 266 21.14 -3.74 29.64
CA ALA A 266 20.11 -4.29 30.53
C ALA A 266 19.29 -3.18 31.19
N VAL A 267 19.94 -2.09 31.59
CA VAL A 267 19.29 -0.92 32.18
C VAL A 267 18.48 -0.16 31.14
N GLU A 268 19.03 0.06 29.94
CA GLU A 268 18.32 0.65 28.79
C GLU A 268 16.98 -0.06 28.54
N GLN A 269 17.01 -1.40 28.55
CA GLN A 269 15.84 -2.25 28.34
C GLN A 269 14.83 -2.23 29.50
N LEU A 270 15.27 -1.83 30.71
CA LEU A 270 14.49 -1.79 31.95
C LEU A 270 14.02 -0.39 32.35
N GLN A 271 14.47 0.67 31.66
CA GLN A 271 14.12 2.04 32.04
C GLN A 271 12.60 2.24 32.12
N GLY A 272 12.14 2.86 33.21
CA GLY A 272 10.71 3.05 33.48
C GLY A 272 10.01 1.87 34.17
N ALA A 273 10.65 0.71 34.31
CA ALA A 273 10.11 -0.39 35.11
C ALA A 273 10.52 -0.27 36.59
N SER A 274 9.54 -0.11 37.48
CA SER A 274 9.79 -0.16 38.92
C SER A 274 10.00 -1.59 39.41
N VAL A 275 11.10 -1.80 40.13
CA VAL A 275 11.44 -3.10 40.74
C VAL A 275 11.71 -2.94 42.24
N PRO A 276 11.52 -3.98 43.06
CA PRO A 276 11.89 -3.90 44.47
C PRO A 276 13.41 -3.73 44.60
N ALA A 277 13.85 -2.79 45.43
CA ALA A 277 15.26 -2.52 45.66
C ALA A 277 15.98 -3.79 46.16
N SER A 278 15.32 -4.57 47.02
CA SER A 278 15.85 -5.85 47.51
C SER A 278 16.09 -6.91 46.42
N ALA A 279 15.40 -6.81 45.27
CA ALA A 279 15.44 -7.78 44.17
C ALA A 279 16.30 -7.32 42.99
N LEU A 280 16.58 -6.03 42.86
CA LEU A 280 17.28 -5.44 41.71
C LEU A 280 18.64 -6.12 41.45
N GLU A 281 19.55 -6.06 42.43
CA GLU A 281 20.90 -6.63 42.31
C GLU A 281 20.99 -8.13 42.61
N LYS A 282 19.93 -8.72 43.20
CA LYS A 282 19.91 -10.16 43.56
C LYS A 282 19.28 -11.03 42.49
N LEU A 283 18.28 -10.52 41.77
CA LEU A 283 17.45 -11.29 40.85
C LEU A 283 17.39 -10.64 39.47
N VAL A 284 17.13 -9.33 39.39
CA VAL A 284 16.84 -8.66 38.12
C VAL A 284 18.08 -8.52 37.25
N LEU A 285 19.15 -7.91 37.75
CA LEU A 285 20.39 -7.71 36.99
C LEU A 285 21.17 -9.01 36.76
N PRO A 286 21.34 -9.92 37.75
CA PRO A 286 22.03 -11.19 37.53
C PRO A 286 21.34 -12.12 36.54
N SER A 287 20.02 -12.01 36.38
CA SER A 287 19.29 -12.81 35.37
C SER A 287 19.55 -12.37 33.92
N ARG A 288 20.04 -11.13 33.73
CA ARG A 288 20.30 -10.52 32.42
C ARG A 288 21.78 -10.40 32.10
N VAL A 289 22.62 -10.18 33.11
CA VAL A 289 24.07 -9.97 32.97
C VAL A 289 24.83 -11.11 33.63
N THR A 290 25.60 -11.86 32.85
CA THR A 290 26.43 -12.97 33.35
C THR A 290 27.54 -12.42 34.23
N ASN A 291 27.77 -13.08 35.38
CA ASN A 291 28.78 -12.70 36.36
C ASN A 291 28.62 -11.24 36.84
N TYR A 292 27.39 -10.75 36.94
CA TYR A 292 27.09 -9.44 37.53
C TYR A 292 27.69 -9.33 38.94
N THR A 293 28.34 -8.20 39.21
CA THR A 293 28.81 -7.81 40.54
C THR A 293 28.32 -6.38 40.84
N PRO A 294 28.02 -6.07 42.12
CA PRO A 294 27.56 -4.72 42.51
C PRO A 294 28.50 -3.59 42.05
N ALA A 295 29.81 -3.85 42.04
CA ALA A 295 30.82 -2.92 41.58
C ALA A 295 30.59 -2.39 40.15
N MET A 296 29.96 -3.18 39.26
CA MET A 296 29.63 -2.73 37.90
C MET A 296 28.58 -1.61 37.91
N LEU A 297 27.58 -1.71 38.79
CA LEU A 297 26.55 -0.68 38.92
C LEU A 297 27.07 0.53 39.70
N ASP A 298 27.89 0.29 40.74
CA ASP A 298 28.57 1.34 41.49
C ASP A 298 29.44 2.21 40.56
N GLU A 299 30.18 1.60 39.63
CA GLU A 299 31.00 2.31 38.65
C GLU A 299 30.15 3.22 37.74
N LEU A 300 29.08 2.69 37.16
CA LEU A 300 28.19 3.44 36.25
C LEU A 300 27.41 4.56 36.97
N THR A 301 27.02 4.33 38.22
CA THR A 301 26.34 5.34 39.04
C THR A 301 27.30 6.41 39.55
N ALA A 302 28.53 6.05 39.91
CA ALA A 302 29.57 7.01 40.31
C ALA A 302 30.06 7.86 39.13
N ALA A 303 30.13 7.28 37.93
CA ALA A 303 30.41 7.99 36.68
C ALA A 303 29.24 8.91 36.25
N GLY A 304 28.06 8.72 36.83
CA GLY A 304 26.85 9.48 36.48
C GLY A 304 26.23 9.05 35.15
N GLU A 305 26.57 7.86 34.64
CA GLU A 305 25.97 7.31 33.41
C GLU A 305 24.60 6.69 33.70
N ILE A 306 24.41 6.14 34.90
CA ILE A 306 23.15 5.61 35.39
C ILE A 306 22.70 6.40 36.61
N VAL A 307 21.42 6.76 36.63
CA VAL A 307 20.74 7.34 37.80
C VAL A 307 19.63 6.40 38.26
N TRP A 308 19.31 6.48 39.55
CA TRP A 308 18.19 5.74 40.12
C TRP A 308 17.21 6.69 40.78
N ALA A 309 15.92 6.33 40.75
CA ALA A 309 14.87 7.07 41.42
C ALA A 309 14.01 6.13 42.27
N GLY A 310 13.60 6.61 43.44
CA GLY A 310 12.62 5.93 44.27
C GLY A 310 11.22 6.10 43.69
N ALA A 311 10.48 5.00 43.58
CA ALA A 311 9.12 4.94 43.02
C ALA A 311 8.06 4.56 44.08
N GLY A 312 8.41 4.56 45.37
CA GLY A 312 7.49 4.31 46.48
C GLY A 312 8.05 3.37 47.54
N ALA A 313 7.33 3.23 48.66
CA ALA A 313 7.73 2.36 49.76
C ALA A 313 7.07 0.97 49.67
N LEU A 314 7.78 -0.05 50.13
CA LEU A 314 7.25 -1.40 50.35
C LEU A 314 7.30 -1.76 51.85
N PRO A 315 6.43 -2.65 52.34
CA PRO A 315 6.50 -3.15 53.71
C PRO A 315 7.87 -3.77 54.01
N GLY A 316 8.42 -3.49 55.20
CA GLY A 316 9.66 -4.11 55.68
C GLY A 316 10.93 -3.56 55.01
N LYS A 317 11.34 -2.33 55.35
CA LYS A 317 12.61 -1.69 54.94
C LYS A 317 12.97 -1.88 53.45
N ASP A 318 11.98 -1.96 52.57
CA ASP A 318 12.16 -2.12 51.12
C ASP A 318 11.40 -1.00 50.39
N GLY A 319 11.69 -0.82 49.11
CA GLY A 319 11.09 0.22 48.29
C GLY A 319 11.13 -0.13 46.82
N TRP A 320 10.29 0.54 46.05
CA TRP A 320 10.36 0.49 44.60
C TRP A 320 11.45 1.44 44.12
N VAL A 321 12.29 0.97 43.21
CA VAL A 321 13.31 1.76 42.53
C VAL A 321 13.22 1.51 41.03
N SER A 322 13.59 2.51 40.26
CA SER A 322 13.75 2.42 38.81
C SER A 322 15.14 2.94 38.44
N LEU A 323 15.77 2.32 37.44
CA LEU A 323 17.06 2.75 36.89
C LEU A 323 16.84 3.47 35.56
N TYR A 324 17.67 4.47 35.29
CA TYR A 324 17.64 5.25 34.06
C TYR A 324 19.06 5.53 33.60
N LEU A 325 19.26 5.61 32.29
CA LEU A 325 20.42 6.23 31.70
C LEU A 325 20.30 7.75 31.90
N ALA A 326 21.41 8.40 32.20
CA ALA A 326 21.41 9.82 32.59
C ALA A 326 20.87 10.75 31.49
N ASP A 327 21.05 10.39 30.22
CA ASP A 327 20.56 11.11 29.05
C ASP A 327 19.04 10.96 28.84
N ALA A 328 18.48 9.80 29.15
CA ALA A 328 17.05 9.52 29.05
C ALA A 328 16.25 9.91 30.30
N ALA A 329 16.91 10.05 31.46
CA ALA A 329 16.28 10.34 32.74
C ALA A 329 15.36 11.59 32.72
N PRO A 330 15.72 12.73 32.09
CA PRO A 330 14.84 13.91 32.04
C PRO A 330 13.50 13.69 31.32
N LEU A 331 13.42 12.67 30.45
CA LEU A 331 12.21 12.34 29.68
C LEU A 331 11.33 11.29 30.36
N LEU A 332 11.92 10.46 31.23
CA LEU A 332 11.28 9.27 31.79
C LEU A 332 11.00 9.38 33.29
N LEU A 333 11.66 10.30 33.99
CA LEU A 333 11.36 10.59 35.38
C LEU A 333 10.06 11.41 35.48
N PRO A 334 9.15 11.05 36.41
CA PRO A 334 7.87 11.73 36.60
C PRO A 334 7.97 13.13 37.19
#